data_AF-A0A957HBZ1-F1
#
_entry.id   AF-A0A957HBZ1-F1
#
_cell.length_a   1.000
_cell.length_b   1.000
_cell.length_c   1.000
_cell.angle_alpha   90.00
_cell.angle_beta   90.00
_cell.angle_gamma   90.00
#
_symmetry.space_group_name_H-M   'P 1'
#
loop_
_entity.id
_entity.type
_entity.pdbx_description
1 polymer ?
#
loop_
_entity_poly.entity_id
_entity_poly.type
_entity_poly.pdbx_seq_one_letter_code
_entity_poly.pdbx_strand_id
1 'polypeptide(L)'
;MSRQYNDPAGGTPSQIGTQFTTHHYDKRALIEARKEQYFTQLADVTSMPKNMGKKIKKYHYIPLLDDANINDQGLDASGAVIANGNLYGSSKDVGTISAKMPVLSETGGRVNRVGFKRKELEGTFEKFGFFDEYTKDSLNFDSDAELEMHVRREMVNGANEITEDALQIDLLNSAGIVKFAGNATQNNELGEDDLVTYGDLLRLSIDLDNSRTPKHTTIITGTRLVDTKTIPSCRVAYIGSELLPTFKAMKDLHNEPAFISVEKYAAGTTLLNGEVGMVDQFRLVVVPEMMKWAGAGADASSSATSYETADKYDVFPILVVGNESFTTIGFQTDGKSVKFDITHKKPGKETADRNDPYGETGFMSIKWFYGFMLLRPERIALIKTVARM
;
A
#
# COMPACT_ATOMS: atom_id res chain seq x y z
N MET A 1 -68.57 11.60 -14.11
CA MET A 1 -67.37 11.51 -13.25
C MET A 1 -66.23 10.92 -14.07
N SER A 2 -65.06 11.55 -14.07
CA SER A 2 -63.87 11.06 -14.78
C SER A 2 -63.31 9.81 -14.07
N ARG A 3 -62.73 8.89 -14.84
CA ARG A 3 -62.07 7.69 -14.30
C ARG A 3 -60.87 8.12 -13.47
N GLN A 4 -60.86 7.76 -12.18
CA GLN A 4 -59.79 8.10 -11.25
C GLN A 4 -58.92 6.88 -10.97
N TYR A 5 -57.60 7.09 -10.99
CA TYR A 5 -56.60 6.05 -10.73
C TYR A 5 -56.71 5.51 -9.30
N ASN A 6 -56.98 6.40 -8.32
CA ASN A 6 -57.04 6.18 -6.86
C ASN A 6 -55.89 5.32 -6.30
N ASP A 7 -55.07 5.93 -5.44
CA ASP A 7 -53.83 5.37 -4.90
C ASP A 7 -53.97 3.90 -4.44
N PRO A 8 -53.50 2.93 -5.26
CA PRO A 8 -53.62 1.52 -4.95
C PRO A 8 -52.58 1.05 -3.93
N ALA A 9 -51.63 1.91 -3.51
CA ALA A 9 -50.60 1.57 -2.53
C ALA A 9 -51.03 1.77 -1.06
N GLY A 10 -52.19 2.39 -0.80
CA GLY A 10 -52.63 2.60 0.60
C GLY A 10 -54.09 2.99 0.84
N GLY A 11 -54.97 2.99 -0.17
CA GLY A 11 -56.33 3.53 0.01
C GLY A 11 -57.43 2.72 -0.66
N THR A 12 -57.77 3.08 -1.90
CA THR A 12 -58.97 2.58 -2.60
C THR A 12 -58.59 2.13 -4.01
N PRO A 13 -58.93 0.90 -4.42
CA PRO A 13 -58.58 0.38 -5.74
C PRO A 13 -59.13 1.25 -6.89
N SER A 14 -58.44 1.22 -8.03
CA SER A 14 -58.91 1.86 -9.26
C SER A 14 -60.31 1.35 -9.63
N GLN A 15 -61.15 2.25 -10.14
CA GLN A 15 -62.55 1.95 -10.53
C GLN A 15 -62.68 0.95 -11.69
N ILE A 16 -61.57 0.48 -12.26
CA ILE A 16 -61.50 -0.46 -13.39
C ILE A 16 -60.93 -1.84 -12.98
N GLY A 17 -60.51 -2.01 -11.71
CA GLY A 17 -60.06 -3.30 -11.18
C GLY A 17 -58.67 -3.25 -10.53
N THR A 18 -58.22 -4.39 -10.02
CA THR A 18 -56.91 -4.55 -9.35
C THR A 18 -55.78 -4.51 -10.37
N GLN A 19 -54.81 -3.63 -10.18
CA GLN A 19 -53.58 -3.65 -10.97
C GLN A 19 -52.64 -4.75 -10.46
N PHE A 20 -52.21 -5.63 -11.36
CA PHE A 20 -51.26 -6.70 -11.05
C PHE A 20 -49.80 -6.22 -11.03
N THR A 21 -49.47 -5.15 -11.76
CA THR A 21 -48.14 -4.52 -11.80
C THR A 21 -48.23 -3.11 -11.22
N THR A 22 -47.87 -2.97 -9.94
CA THR A 22 -47.92 -1.72 -9.17
C THR A 22 -46.58 -1.00 -9.07
N HIS A 23 -45.51 -1.64 -9.55
CA HIS A 23 -44.16 -1.14 -9.49
C HIS A 23 -43.53 -1.18 -10.89
N HIS A 24 -42.77 -0.13 -11.20
CA HIS A 24 -41.91 -0.11 -12.38
C HIS A 24 -40.49 -0.46 -11.93
N TYR A 25 -40.01 -1.64 -12.33
CA TYR A 25 -38.62 -2.03 -12.14
C TYR A 25 -37.76 -1.28 -13.17
N ASP A 26 -36.87 -0.40 -12.70
CA ASP A 26 -35.81 0.15 -13.54
C ASP A 26 -34.79 -0.95 -13.78
N LYS A 27 -34.63 -1.35 -15.04
CA LYS A 27 -33.80 -2.48 -15.46
C LYS A 27 -32.31 -2.23 -15.28
N ARG A 28 -31.91 -0.98 -15.03
CA ARG A 28 -30.51 -0.61 -14.86
C ARG A 28 -30.13 -0.66 -13.38
N ALA A 29 -29.36 -1.68 -13.01
CA ALA A 29 -28.73 -1.71 -11.70
C ALA A 29 -27.81 -0.49 -11.49
N LEU A 30 -27.83 0.07 -10.28
CA LEU A 30 -26.79 0.99 -9.84
C LEU A 30 -25.53 0.17 -9.58
N ILE A 31 -24.44 0.52 -10.26
CA ILE A 31 -23.17 -0.17 -10.16
C ILE A 31 -22.23 0.72 -9.37
N GLU A 32 -21.64 0.18 -8.32
CA GLU A 32 -20.66 0.89 -7.51
C GLU A 32 -19.38 1.17 -8.32
N ALA A 33 -18.76 2.31 -8.07
CA ALA A 33 -17.51 2.65 -8.73
C ALA A 33 -16.42 1.66 -8.28
N ARG A 34 -15.64 1.14 -9.23
CA ARG A 34 -14.51 0.26 -8.90
C ARG A 34 -13.54 1.02 -7.99
N LYS A 35 -13.15 0.41 -6.87
CA LYS A 35 -12.08 0.95 -6.04
C LYS A 35 -10.76 1.05 -6.80
N GLU A 36 -10.11 2.20 -6.71
CA GLU A 36 -8.84 2.45 -7.38
C GLU A 36 -7.68 1.74 -6.67
N GLN A 37 -6.66 1.34 -7.43
CA GLN A 37 -5.42 0.78 -6.90
C GLN A 37 -4.40 1.90 -6.68
N TYR A 38 -3.83 2.01 -5.48
CA TYR A 38 -2.96 3.11 -5.05
C TYR A 38 -1.49 2.67 -4.85
N PHE A 39 -1.26 1.54 -4.20
CA PHE A 39 0.04 0.95 -3.86
C PHE A 39 0.63 0.12 -5.00
N THR A 40 -0.21 -0.63 -5.73
CA THR A 40 0.25 -1.48 -6.85
C THR A 40 0.99 -0.69 -7.94
N GLN A 41 0.69 0.61 -8.10
CA GLN A 41 1.35 1.49 -9.08
C GLN A 41 2.88 1.58 -8.89
N LEU A 42 3.38 1.50 -7.65
CA LEU A 42 4.81 1.60 -7.34
C LEU A 42 5.49 0.23 -7.16
N ALA A 43 4.75 -0.86 -7.32
CA ALA A 43 5.27 -2.20 -7.07
C ALA A 43 6.08 -2.72 -8.28
N ASP A 44 7.33 -3.11 -8.04
CA ASP A 44 8.04 -3.96 -8.99
C ASP A 44 7.43 -5.36 -8.99
N VAL A 45 7.33 -6.01 -10.16
CA VAL A 45 6.77 -7.36 -10.29
C VAL A 45 7.89 -8.36 -10.55
N THR A 46 8.05 -9.31 -9.64
CA THR A 46 8.94 -10.46 -9.84
C THR A 46 8.10 -11.72 -10.08
N SER A 47 8.34 -12.38 -11.22
CA SER A 47 7.61 -13.59 -11.58
C SER A 47 8.33 -14.85 -11.09
N MET A 48 7.63 -15.69 -10.33
CA MET A 48 8.17 -16.97 -9.91
C MET A 48 8.11 -18.00 -11.07
N PRO A 49 9.25 -18.62 -11.45
CA PRO A 49 9.27 -19.67 -12.46
C PRO A 49 8.69 -21.00 -11.93
N LYS A 50 8.19 -21.83 -12.85
CA LYS A 50 7.72 -23.20 -12.53
C LYS A 50 8.84 -24.03 -11.90
N ASN A 51 8.45 -24.95 -11.02
CA ASN A 51 9.32 -25.96 -10.39
C ASN A 51 10.40 -25.43 -9.42
N MET A 52 10.33 -24.17 -8.99
CA MET A 52 11.29 -23.57 -8.05
C MET A 52 10.76 -23.45 -6.60
N GLY A 53 9.70 -24.20 -6.25
CA GLY A 53 9.10 -24.14 -4.91
C GLY A 53 8.30 -22.87 -4.65
N LYS A 54 8.12 -22.51 -3.37
CA LYS A 54 7.30 -21.36 -2.92
C LYS A 54 8.10 -20.17 -2.36
N LYS A 55 9.43 -20.27 -2.33
CA LYS A 55 10.32 -19.26 -1.75
C LYS A 55 11.20 -18.69 -2.86
N ILE A 56 11.21 -17.37 -2.99
CA ILE A 56 12.18 -16.68 -3.83
C ILE A 56 13.27 -16.10 -2.94
N LYS A 57 14.53 -16.30 -3.33
CA LYS A 57 15.69 -15.76 -2.62
C LYS A 57 16.48 -14.84 -3.52
N LYS A 58 16.93 -13.71 -2.97
CA LYS A 58 17.80 -12.74 -3.66
C LYS A 58 18.97 -12.37 -2.76
N TYR A 59 20.17 -12.36 -3.31
CA TYR A 59 21.33 -11.84 -2.60
C TYR A 59 21.36 -10.32 -2.64
N HIS A 60 21.58 -9.71 -1.48
CA HIS A 60 21.90 -8.29 -1.35
C HIS A 60 23.35 -8.15 -0.90
N TYR A 61 24.19 -7.59 -1.76
CA TYR A 61 25.60 -7.34 -1.45
C TYR A 61 25.71 -6.07 -0.60
N ILE A 62 26.32 -6.20 0.58
CA ILE A 62 26.51 -5.09 1.50
C ILE A 62 27.83 -4.37 1.12
N PRO A 63 27.84 -3.04 1.00
CA PRO A 63 29.07 -2.29 0.73
C PRO A 63 30.15 -2.51 1.79
N LEU A 64 31.41 -2.35 1.39
CA LEU A 64 32.57 -2.63 2.24
C LEU A 64 32.55 -1.90 3.58
N LEU A 65 32.24 -0.60 3.54
CA LEU A 65 32.27 0.34 4.66
C LEU A 65 30.89 0.46 5.33
N ASP A 66 29.93 -0.36 4.97
CA ASP A 66 28.63 -0.35 5.63
C ASP A 66 28.77 -0.99 7.02
N ASP A 67 28.08 -0.44 8.01
CA ASP A 67 28.05 -0.96 9.38
C ASP A 67 27.43 -2.36 9.46
N ALA A 68 26.53 -2.71 8.54
CA ALA A 68 25.96 -4.05 8.44
C ALA A 68 26.96 -5.10 7.90
N ASN A 69 28.12 -4.68 7.39
CA ASN A 69 29.19 -5.56 6.89
C ASN A 69 30.06 -6.12 8.03
N ILE A 70 29.41 -6.73 9.02
CA ILE A 70 30.07 -7.39 10.15
C ILE A 70 30.60 -8.76 9.72
N ASN A 71 31.90 -8.97 9.88
CA ASN A 71 32.57 -10.22 9.52
C ASN A 71 33.73 -10.52 10.47
N ASP A 72 34.07 -11.81 10.59
CA ASP A 72 35.12 -12.27 11.51
C ASP A 72 36.52 -12.25 10.87
N GLN A 73 36.67 -11.64 9.68
CA GLN A 73 37.94 -11.66 8.94
C GLN A 73 38.83 -10.46 9.26
N GLY A 74 38.29 -9.39 9.85
CA GLY A 74 39.02 -8.20 10.27
C GLY A 74 39.59 -8.24 11.69
N LEU A 75 39.70 -9.40 12.33
CA LEU A 75 40.25 -9.55 13.70
C LEU A 75 41.67 -8.97 13.79
N ASP A 76 41.90 -8.12 14.79
CA ASP A 76 43.25 -7.77 15.23
C ASP A 76 43.95 -9.01 15.85
N ALA A 77 45.26 -8.91 16.10
CA ALA A 77 46.04 -9.99 16.71
C ALA A 77 45.57 -10.39 18.13
N SER A 78 44.60 -9.68 18.71
CA SER A 78 44.02 -9.90 20.04
C SER A 78 42.62 -10.52 20.00
N GLY A 79 42.08 -10.84 18.82
CA GLY A 79 40.81 -11.54 18.68
C GLY A 79 39.56 -10.68 18.94
N ALA A 80 39.66 -9.35 18.88
CA ALA A 80 38.51 -8.46 19.06
C ALA A 80 37.65 -8.40 17.79
N VAL A 81 36.39 -8.87 17.88
CA VAL A 81 35.40 -8.80 16.80
C VAL A 81 35.13 -7.34 16.44
N ILE A 82 35.17 -6.98 15.16
CA ILE A 82 34.80 -5.63 14.72
C ILE A 82 33.27 -5.49 14.81
N ALA A 83 32.79 -4.80 15.84
CA ALA A 83 31.35 -4.65 16.10
C ALA A 83 30.60 -3.69 15.14
N ASN A 84 31.31 -2.77 14.46
CA ASN A 84 30.71 -1.65 13.71
C ASN A 84 31.06 -1.65 12.21
N GLY A 85 31.09 -2.82 11.57
CA GLY A 85 31.50 -2.96 10.15
C GLY A 85 33.00 -2.71 9.93
N ASN A 86 33.49 -2.87 8.69
CA ASN A 86 34.92 -2.72 8.42
C ASN A 86 35.42 -1.27 8.59
N LEU A 87 36.67 -1.12 9.02
CA LEU A 87 37.36 0.17 9.16
C LEU A 87 36.53 1.14 10.03
N TYR A 88 35.94 2.18 9.44
CA TYR A 88 35.11 3.17 10.14
C TYR A 88 33.61 2.96 9.97
N GLY A 89 33.16 1.93 9.23
CA GLY A 89 31.75 1.65 9.03
C GLY A 89 30.97 2.84 8.45
N SER A 90 29.67 2.91 8.76
CA SER A 90 28.78 4.02 8.38
C SER A 90 28.98 5.29 9.24
N SER A 91 30.08 5.40 10.00
CA SER A 91 30.36 6.56 10.85
C SER A 91 30.51 7.83 10.02
N LYS A 92 29.96 8.93 10.53
CA LYS A 92 30.13 10.29 10.00
C LYS A 92 31.04 11.16 10.90
N ASP A 93 31.54 10.59 11.99
CA ASP A 93 32.37 11.30 12.95
C ASP A 93 33.81 11.44 12.44
N VAL A 94 34.31 12.67 12.39
CA VAL A 94 35.65 12.99 11.86
C VAL A 94 36.75 12.32 12.70
N GLY A 95 36.57 12.23 14.02
CA GLY A 95 37.53 11.59 14.91
C GLY A 95 37.65 10.09 14.61
N THR A 96 36.52 9.41 14.50
CA THR A 96 36.43 7.97 14.22
C THR A 96 36.98 7.62 12.84
N ILE A 97 36.66 8.42 11.81
CA ILE A 97 37.18 8.19 10.45
C ILE A 97 38.69 8.39 10.43
N SER A 98 39.18 9.53 10.93
CA SER A 98 40.61 9.86 10.95
C SER A 98 41.43 8.79 11.68
N ALA A 99 40.93 8.31 12.82
CA ALA A 99 41.60 7.28 13.63
C ALA A 99 41.63 5.90 12.96
N LYS A 100 40.71 5.61 12.03
CA LYS A 100 40.56 4.29 11.39
C LYS A 100 40.84 4.30 9.89
N MET A 101 41.50 5.33 9.39
CA MET A 101 41.97 5.38 8.01
C MET A 101 43.00 4.26 7.77
N PRO A 102 42.91 3.53 6.66
CA PRO A 102 43.85 2.44 6.36
C PRO A 102 45.20 3.02 5.92
N VAL A 103 46.02 3.38 6.91
CA VAL A 103 47.40 3.83 6.69
C VAL A 103 48.33 2.64 6.43
N LEU A 104 49.33 2.84 5.58
CA LEU A 104 50.36 1.85 5.27
C LEU A 104 51.70 2.38 5.79
N SER A 105 52.45 1.55 6.52
CA SER A 105 53.82 1.85 6.96
C SER A 105 54.85 1.25 6.00
N GLU A 106 56.07 1.80 6.00
CA GLU A 106 57.18 1.31 5.18
C GLU A 106 57.66 -0.10 5.57
N THR A 107 57.40 -0.52 6.81
CA THR A 107 57.56 -1.90 7.27
C THR A 107 56.37 -2.75 6.81
N GLY A 108 56.64 -3.76 5.98
CA GLY A 108 55.62 -4.69 5.48
C GLY A 108 54.98 -5.53 6.59
N GLY A 109 53.65 -5.60 6.59
CA GLY A 109 52.84 -6.37 7.55
C GLY A 109 51.40 -6.60 7.06
N ARG A 110 50.67 -7.53 7.68
CA ARG A 110 49.26 -7.85 7.35
C ARG A 110 48.28 -6.83 7.99
N VAL A 111 48.37 -5.57 7.58
CA VAL A 111 47.48 -4.48 8.07
C VAL A 111 46.26 -4.29 7.16
N ASN A 112 45.21 -3.63 7.66
CA ASN A 112 44.01 -3.23 6.89
C ASN A 112 43.27 -4.39 6.20
N ARG A 113 43.17 -5.55 6.87
CA ARG A 113 42.36 -6.68 6.39
C ARG A 113 40.88 -6.32 6.52
N VAL A 114 40.14 -6.54 5.44
CA VAL A 114 38.70 -6.32 5.37
C VAL A 114 37.97 -7.60 4.94
N GLY A 115 36.69 -7.72 5.32
CA GLY A 115 35.84 -8.83 4.86
C GLY A 115 34.58 -8.34 4.13
N PHE A 116 33.86 -9.27 3.51
CA PHE A 116 32.65 -8.99 2.76
C PHE A 116 31.51 -9.87 3.25
N LYS A 117 30.32 -9.29 3.36
CA LYS A 117 29.10 -9.99 3.72
C LYS A 117 28.02 -9.78 2.65
N ARG A 118 27.23 -10.82 2.44
CA ARG A 118 25.98 -10.77 1.67
C ARG A 118 24.81 -11.08 2.60
N LYS A 119 23.69 -10.40 2.40
CA LYS A 119 22.41 -10.70 3.05
C LYS A 119 21.56 -11.55 2.11
N GLU A 120 20.88 -12.54 2.65
CA GLU A 120 19.83 -13.27 1.93
C GLU A 120 18.50 -12.58 2.20
N LEU A 121 17.83 -12.15 1.13
CA LEU A 121 16.45 -11.68 1.17
C LEU A 121 15.57 -12.85 0.72
N GLU A 122 14.47 -13.08 1.43
CA GLU A 122 13.50 -14.14 1.13
C GLU A 122 12.11 -13.53 1.01
N GLY A 123 11.35 -13.95 0.00
CA GLY A 123 9.94 -13.67 -0.15
C GLY A 123 9.15 -14.96 -0.36
N THR A 124 7.93 -14.99 0.14
CA THR A 124 6.98 -16.11 -0.02
C THR A 124 5.78 -15.65 -0.82
N PHE A 125 5.15 -16.60 -1.51
CA PHE A 125 3.88 -16.35 -2.19
C PHE A 125 2.90 -17.49 -1.89
N GLU A 126 1.63 -17.11 -1.77
CA GLU A 126 0.53 -18.01 -1.47
C GLU A 126 -0.56 -17.90 -2.53
N LYS A 127 -1.41 -18.92 -2.59
CA LYS A 127 -2.56 -18.96 -3.49
C LYS A 127 -3.79 -18.51 -2.71
N PHE A 128 -4.45 -17.50 -3.23
CA PHE A 128 -5.73 -17.02 -2.73
C PHE A 128 -6.83 -17.34 -3.73
N GLY A 129 -8.06 -17.43 -3.25
CA GLY A 129 -9.22 -17.62 -4.08
C GLY A 129 -10.48 -17.73 -3.27
N PHE A 130 -11.59 -17.44 -3.93
CA PHE A 130 -12.94 -17.60 -3.41
C PHE A 130 -13.86 -18.04 -4.54
N PHE A 131 -15.02 -18.57 -4.18
CA PHE A 131 -16.00 -19.09 -5.13
C PHE A 131 -17.41 -18.72 -4.71
N ASP A 132 -18.30 -18.69 -5.69
CA ASP A 132 -19.73 -18.52 -5.54
C ASP A 132 -20.45 -19.65 -6.27
N GLU A 133 -21.57 -20.10 -5.71
CA GLU A 133 -22.39 -21.19 -6.22
C GLU A 133 -23.80 -20.68 -6.47
N TYR A 134 -24.36 -21.03 -7.62
CA TYR A 134 -25.68 -20.57 -8.02
C TYR A 134 -26.48 -21.68 -8.68
N THR A 135 -27.80 -21.63 -8.53
CA THR A 135 -28.71 -22.64 -9.07
C THR A 135 -29.22 -22.24 -10.44
N LYS A 136 -29.63 -23.25 -11.22
CA LYS A 136 -30.28 -23.07 -12.51
C LYS A 136 -31.59 -22.29 -12.41
N ASP A 137 -32.34 -22.52 -11.34
CA ASP A 137 -33.60 -21.80 -11.07
C ASP A 137 -33.33 -20.33 -10.74
N SER A 138 -32.27 -20.03 -10.00
CA SER A 138 -31.86 -18.63 -9.74
C SER A 138 -31.54 -17.89 -11.03
N LEU A 139 -30.94 -18.54 -12.03
CA LEU A 139 -30.65 -17.89 -13.31
C LEU A 139 -31.89 -17.71 -14.19
N ASN A 140 -32.81 -18.68 -14.19
CA ASN A 140 -33.96 -18.69 -15.08
C ASN A 140 -35.14 -17.83 -14.60
N PHE A 141 -35.29 -17.67 -13.29
CA PHE A 141 -36.42 -16.97 -12.68
C PHE A 141 -36.07 -15.57 -12.14
N ASP A 142 -34.80 -15.13 -12.24
CA ASP A 142 -34.44 -13.76 -11.89
C ASP A 142 -34.92 -12.76 -12.95
N SER A 143 -35.37 -11.60 -12.48
CA SER A 143 -35.77 -10.46 -13.28
C SER A 143 -34.59 -9.70 -13.91
N ASP A 144 -33.36 -9.85 -13.39
CA ASP A 144 -32.15 -9.22 -13.94
C ASP A 144 -31.46 -10.12 -14.98
N ALA A 145 -31.47 -9.69 -16.25
CA ALA A 145 -30.85 -10.42 -17.36
C ALA A 145 -29.31 -10.32 -17.40
N GLU A 146 -28.70 -9.40 -16.65
CA GLU A 146 -27.24 -9.17 -16.59
C GLU A 146 -26.60 -9.66 -15.28
N LEU A 147 -27.35 -10.39 -14.44
CA LEU A 147 -26.90 -10.89 -13.13
C LEU A 147 -25.54 -11.60 -13.19
N GLU A 148 -25.33 -12.52 -14.14
CA GLU A 148 -24.05 -13.22 -14.31
C GLU A 148 -22.88 -12.27 -14.66
N MET A 149 -23.16 -11.21 -15.43
CA MET A 149 -22.14 -10.22 -15.79
C MET A 149 -21.74 -9.38 -14.57
N HIS A 150 -22.72 -9.02 -13.73
CA HIS A 150 -22.51 -8.30 -12.49
C HIS A 150 -21.69 -9.12 -11.49
N VAL A 151 -22.09 -10.37 -11.21
CA VAL A 151 -21.35 -11.28 -10.33
C VAL A 151 -19.91 -11.46 -10.82
N ARG A 152 -19.72 -11.67 -12.13
CA ARG A 152 -18.37 -11.80 -12.71
C ARG A 152 -17.52 -10.56 -12.48
N ARG A 153 -18.08 -9.37 -12.66
CA ARG A 153 -17.36 -8.10 -12.46
C ARG A 153 -16.98 -7.92 -11.00
N GLU A 154 -17.91 -8.19 -10.08
CA GLU A 154 -17.66 -8.02 -8.65
C GLU A 154 -16.63 -9.00 -8.10
N MET A 155 -16.58 -10.25 -8.59
CA MET A 155 -15.49 -11.16 -8.22
C MET A 155 -14.11 -10.62 -8.65
N VAL A 156 -14.01 -10.02 -9.84
CA VAL A 156 -12.73 -9.45 -10.30
C VAL A 156 -12.37 -8.19 -9.51
N ASN A 157 -13.35 -7.35 -9.19
CA ASN A 157 -13.13 -6.18 -8.33
C ASN A 157 -12.67 -6.63 -6.93
N GLY A 158 -13.40 -7.54 -6.28
CA GLY A 158 -13.06 -8.06 -4.95
C GLY A 158 -11.68 -8.72 -4.90
N ALA A 159 -11.30 -9.48 -5.93
CA ALA A 159 -9.95 -10.05 -5.99
C ALA A 159 -8.85 -8.99 -6.15
N ASN A 160 -9.12 -7.87 -6.83
CA ASN A 160 -8.19 -6.74 -6.90
C ASN A 160 -8.08 -6.02 -5.55
N GLU A 161 -9.19 -5.76 -4.89
CA GLU A 161 -9.23 -5.13 -3.56
C GLU A 161 -8.46 -5.94 -2.53
N ILE A 162 -8.72 -7.25 -2.44
CA ILE A 162 -7.99 -8.13 -1.50
C ILE A 162 -6.48 -8.11 -1.77
N THR A 163 -6.05 -8.04 -3.04
CA THR A 163 -4.61 -7.94 -3.34
C THR A 163 -3.99 -6.60 -2.94
N GLU A 164 -4.77 -5.53 -3.02
CA GLU A 164 -4.34 -4.20 -2.63
C GLU A 164 -4.25 -4.07 -1.10
N ASP A 165 -5.23 -4.60 -0.39
CA ASP A 165 -5.28 -4.68 1.07
C ASP A 165 -4.10 -5.50 1.63
N ALA A 166 -3.83 -6.66 1.03
CA ALA A 166 -2.68 -7.49 1.41
C ALA A 166 -1.36 -6.74 1.24
N LEU A 167 -1.21 -6.00 0.12
CA LEU A 167 -0.04 -5.18 -0.14
C LEU A 167 0.11 -4.04 0.88
N GLN A 168 -0.99 -3.38 1.22
CA GLN A 168 -0.97 -2.32 2.23
C GLN A 168 -0.52 -2.84 3.60
N ILE A 169 -1.06 -3.98 4.05
CA ILE A 169 -0.67 -4.62 5.31
C ILE A 169 0.83 -4.94 5.31
N ASP A 170 1.33 -5.54 4.23
CA ASP A 170 2.74 -5.89 4.11
C ASP A 170 3.63 -4.65 4.16
N LEU A 171 3.25 -3.55 3.49
CA LEU A 171 4.00 -2.30 3.52
C LEU A 171 3.99 -1.62 4.89
N LEU A 172 2.84 -1.60 5.58
CA LEU A 172 2.72 -1.02 6.92
C LEU A 172 3.55 -1.79 7.96
N ASN A 173 3.63 -3.11 7.84
CA ASN A 173 4.41 -3.97 8.74
C ASN A 173 5.91 -4.01 8.40
N SER A 174 6.29 -3.65 7.17
CA SER A 174 7.68 -3.78 6.67
C SER A 174 8.46 -2.47 6.65
N ALA A 175 7.93 -1.38 7.23
CA ALA A 175 8.62 -0.10 7.31
C ALA A 175 9.90 -0.22 8.16
N GLY A 176 11.06 0.10 7.56
CA GLY A 176 12.35 0.09 8.27
C GLY A 176 12.59 1.35 9.10
N ILE A 177 11.91 2.45 8.77
CA ILE A 177 11.97 3.70 9.53
C ILE A 177 10.56 3.97 10.07
N VAL A 178 10.37 3.80 11.38
CA VAL A 178 9.10 4.13 12.05
C VAL A 178 9.33 5.33 12.94
N LYS A 179 8.49 6.35 12.79
CA LYS A 179 8.46 7.55 13.60
C LYS A 179 7.07 7.77 14.18
N PHE A 180 7.02 8.40 15.33
CA PHE A 180 5.81 8.87 15.96
C PHE A 180 5.82 10.40 15.89
N ALA A 181 4.66 10.99 15.67
CA ALA A 181 4.49 12.43 15.80
C ALA A 181 4.62 12.86 17.26
N GLY A 182 4.98 14.13 17.48
CA GLY A 182 5.13 14.71 18.82
C GLY A 182 6.20 14.01 19.67
N ASN A 183 5.83 13.65 20.90
CA ASN A 183 6.77 13.09 21.89
C ASN A 183 6.58 11.59 22.13
N ALA A 184 5.60 10.96 21.49
CA ALA A 184 5.34 9.54 21.64
C ALA A 184 6.52 8.68 21.13
N THR A 185 6.73 7.53 21.75
CA THR A 185 7.74 6.54 21.32
C THR A 185 7.15 5.20 20.88
N GLN A 186 5.85 5.02 21.13
CA GLN A 186 5.07 3.82 20.84
C GLN A 186 3.59 4.18 20.62
N ASN A 187 2.82 3.27 20.03
CA ASN A 187 1.43 3.54 19.62
C ASN A 187 0.55 4.04 20.77
N ASN A 188 0.61 3.40 21.94
CA ASN A 188 -0.25 3.68 23.10
C ASN A 188 0.09 4.99 23.83
N GLU A 189 1.14 5.70 23.41
CA GLU A 189 1.52 7.01 23.94
C GLU A 189 1.00 8.16 23.09
N LEU A 190 0.48 7.89 21.89
CA LEU A 190 -0.05 8.91 21.00
C LEU A 190 -1.31 9.56 21.60
N GLY A 191 -1.17 10.81 22.03
CA GLY A 191 -2.23 11.65 22.57
C GLY A 191 -2.67 12.77 21.62
N GLU A 192 -3.51 13.68 22.11
CA GLU A 192 -4.17 14.74 21.33
C GLU A 192 -3.18 15.65 20.57
N ASP A 193 -2.02 15.94 21.17
CA ASP A 193 -1.02 16.86 20.64
C ASP A 193 0.00 16.19 19.72
N ASP A 194 -0.02 14.86 19.60
CA ASP A 194 0.92 14.10 18.77
C ASP A 194 0.49 14.09 17.28
N LEU A 195 0.39 15.30 16.74
CA LEU A 195 0.05 15.59 15.35
C LEU A 195 1.30 15.78 14.51
N VAL A 196 1.30 15.24 13.30
CA VAL A 196 2.41 15.42 12.36
C VAL A 196 2.67 16.90 12.09
N THR A 197 3.91 17.33 12.27
CA THR A 197 4.35 18.69 11.97
C THR A 197 5.25 18.76 10.74
N TYR A 198 5.43 19.96 10.18
CA TYR A 198 6.38 20.17 9.09
C TYR A 198 7.81 19.74 9.48
N GLY A 199 8.20 19.93 10.74
CA GLY A 199 9.49 19.49 11.27
C GLY A 199 9.68 17.97 11.23
N ASP A 200 8.62 17.19 11.42
CA ASP A 200 8.68 15.73 11.38
C ASP A 200 8.89 15.21 9.96
N LEU A 201 8.24 15.85 8.98
CA LEU A 201 8.44 15.59 7.56
C LEU A 201 9.88 15.91 7.13
N LEU A 202 10.43 17.05 7.56
CA LEU A 202 11.83 17.41 7.27
C LEU A 202 12.82 16.38 7.83
N ARG A 203 12.64 15.99 9.10
CA ARG A 203 13.48 14.96 9.72
C ARG A 203 13.34 13.63 8.99
N LEU A 204 12.14 13.26 8.55
CA LEU A 204 11.93 12.05 7.77
C LEU A 204 12.66 12.12 6.42
N SER A 205 12.59 13.26 5.73
CA SER A 205 13.27 13.44 4.45
C SER A 205 14.79 13.29 4.59
N ILE A 206 15.36 13.86 5.66
CA ILE A 206 16.79 13.73 5.99
C ILE A 206 17.18 12.26 6.23
N ASP A 207 16.38 11.51 6.98
CA ASP A 207 16.66 10.09 7.23
C ASP A 207 16.59 9.26 5.96
N LEU A 208 15.60 9.52 5.10
CA LEU A 208 15.50 8.87 3.79
C LEU A 208 16.64 9.26 2.85
N ASP A 209 17.14 10.50 2.92
CA ASP A 209 18.32 10.95 2.18
C ASP A 209 19.59 10.24 2.70
N ASN A 210 19.72 10.07 4.01
CA ASN A 210 20.81 9.33 4.63
C ASN A 210 20.81 7.85 4.20
N SER A 211 19.63 7.25 4.07
CA SER A 211 19.42 5.88 3.54
C SER A 211 19.56 5.78 2.01
N ARG A 212 19.89 6.88 1.32
CA ARG A 212 20.04 6.96 -0.14
C ARG A 212 18.78 6.48 -0.88
N THR A 213 17.61 6.80 -0.33
CA THR A 213 16.32 6.48 -0.94
C THR A 213 16.12 7.35 -2.19
N PRO A 214 15.78 6.79 -3.36
CA PRO A 214 15.55 7.59 -4.56
C PRO A 214 14.33 8.53 -4.37
N LYS A 215 14.41 9.73 -4.96
CA LYS A 215 13.32 10.73 -4.98
C LYS A 215 12.52 10.73 -6.29
N HIS A 216 12.73 9.74 -7.15
CA HIS A 216 12.04 9.62 -8.43
C HIS A 216 11.19 8.35 -8.44
N THR A 217 10.04 8.42 -9.12
CA THR A 217 9.19 7.27 -9.44
C THR A 217 9.16 7.06 -10.94
N THR A 218 8.95 5.83 -11.39
CA THR A 218 8.95 5.45 -12.81
C THR A 218 7.75 5.98 -13.60
N ILE A 219 6.68 6.35 -12.91
CA ILE A 219 5.41 6.81 -13.51
C ILE A 219 5.52 8.23 -14.08
N ILE A 220 6.39 9.06 -13.52
CA ILE A 220 6.44 10.48 -13.84
C ILE A 220 7.57 10.73 -14.83
N THR A 221 7.19 10.92 -16.09
CA THR A 221 8.11 11.37 -17.14
C THR A 221 8.16 12.91 -17.14
N GLY A 222 9.35 13.49 -17.14
CA GLY A 222 9.52 14.94 -17.29
C GLY A 222 8.93 15.44 -18.62
N THR A 223 8.21 16.55 -18.58
CA THR A 223 7.64 17.18 -19.78
C THR A 223 8.56 18.27 -20.31
N ARG A 224 8.49 18.53 -21.63
CA ARG A 224 9.24 19.63 -22.29
C ARG A 224 8.41 20.91 -22.43
N LEU A 225 7.32 21.02 -21.68
CA LEU A 225 6.35 22.11 -21.81
C LEU A 225 6.90 23.40 -21.19
N VAL A 226 6.73 24.51 -21.90
CA VAL A 226 7.08 25.86 -21.46
C VAL A 226 6.01 26.35 -20.49
N ASP A 227 6.39 27.07 -19.43
CA ASP A 227 5.52 27.61 -18.36
C ASP A 227 4.95 26.57 -17.35
N THR A 228 5.65 25.45 -17.15
CA THR A 228 5.35 24.51 -16.06
C THR A 228 6.07 24.94 -14.77
N LYS A 229 5.38 24.93 -13.62
CA LYS A 229 6.05 25.15 -12.32
C LYS A 229 6.89 23.93 -11.99
N THR A 230 8.21 24.09 -11.99
CA THR A 230 9.15 23.06 -11.57
C THR A 230 9.01 22.80 -10.08
N ILE A 231 8.59 21.59 -9.73
CA ILE A 231 8.62 21.06 -8.36
C ILE A 231 9.94 20.31 -8.12
N PRO A 232 10.48 20.34 -6.89
CA PRO A 232 11.64 19.53 -6.54
C PRO A 232 11.31 18.04 -6.65
N SER A 233 12.33 17.21 -6.88
CA SER A 233 12.16 15.75 -6.84
C SER A 233 11.66 15.32 -5.45
N CYS A 234 10.61 14.51 -5.43
CA CYS A 234 9.83 14.22 -4.24
C CYS A 234 9.44 12.73 -4.16
N ARG A 235 9.31 12.22 -2.95
CA ARG A 235 8.85 10.85 -2.67
C ARG A 235 7.33 10.81 -2.55
N VAL A 236 6.74 9.63 -2.69
CA VAL A 236 5.29 9.44 -2.54
C VAL A 236 4.98 9.06 -1.10
N ALA A 237 4.05 9.80 -0.50
CA ALA A 237 3.48 9.53 0.81
C ALA A 237 1.99 9.21 0.67
N TYR A 238 1.59 8.04 1.14
CA TYR A 238 0.20 7.59 1.20
C TYR A 238 -0.40 7.94 2.55
N ILE A 239 -1.57 8.57 2.53
CA ILE A 239 -2.28 9.03 3.72
C ILE A 239 -3.76 8.68 3.63
N GLY A 240 -4.39 8.52 4.80
CA GLY A 240 -5.86 8.47 4.91
C GLY A 240 -6.48 9.84 4.65
N SER A 241 -7.76 9.83 4.27
CA SER A 241 -8.55 11.04 4.04
C SER A 241 -8.65 11.94 5.27
N GLU A 242 -8.57 11.35 6.46
CA GLU A 242 -8.66 11.97 7.78
C GLU A 242 -7.48 12.90 8.08
N LEU A 243 -6.32 12.68 7.44
CA LEU A 243 -5.13 13.52 7.64
C LEU A 243 -5.10 14.75 6.72
N LEU A 244 -5.99 14.81 5.74
CA LEU A 244 -6.02 15.89 4.75
C LEU A 244 -6.22 17.29 5.38
N PRO A 245 -7.10 17.50 6.39
CA PRO A 245 -7.21 18.77 7.09
C PRO A 245 -5.89 19.20 7.74
N THR A 246 -5.19 18.26 8.39
CA THR A 246 -3.88 18.50 9.03
C THR A 246 -2.85 18.98 8.01
N PHE A 247 -2.75 18.35 6.85
CA PHE A 247 -1.83 18.76 5.80
C PHE A 247 -2.21 20.10 5.16
N LYS A 248 -3.52 20.36 4.93
CA LYS A 248 -3.97 21.65 4.37
C LYS A 248 -3.74 22.84 5.32
N ALA A 249 -3.83 22.61 6.62
CA ALA A 249 -3.56 23.62 7.64
C ALA A 249 -2.07 23.79 7.98
N MET A 250 -1.20 22.91 7.46
CA MET A 250 0.22 22.90 7.79
C MET A 250 0.95 24.15 7.28
N LYS A 251 1.82 24.69 8.12
CA LYS A 251 2.70 25.81 7.79
C LYS A 251 4.16 25.38 7.72
N ASP A 252 4.92 26.06 6.88
CA ASP A 252 6.36 25.83 6.71
C ASP A 252 7.17 26.56 7.81
N LEU A 253 8.51 26.48 7.72
CA LEU A 253 9.41 27.17 8.65
C LEU A 253 9.35 28.71 8.58
N HIS A 254 8.75 29.27 7.52
CA HIS A 254 8.55 30.71 7.34
C HIS A 254 7.13 31.15 7.72
N ASN A 255 6.32 30.25 8.31
CA ASN A 255 4.93 30.48 8.70
C ASN A 255 3.97 30.73 7.50
N GLU A 256 4.36 30.29 6.31
CA GLU A 256 3.55 30.28 5.09
C GLU A 256 2.86 28.92 4.90
N PRO A 257 1.77 28.82 4.12
CA PRO A 257 1.11 27.55 3.85
C PRO A 257 2.06 26.55 3.16
N ALA A 258 2.31 25.40 3.79
CA ALA A 258 3.23 24.39 3.26
C ALA A 258 2.61 23.54 2.14
N PHE A 259 1.27 23.43 2.10
CA PHE A 259 0.55 22.60 1.15
C PHE A 259 0.40 23.28 -0.21
N ILE A 260 0.89 22.60 -1.25
CA ILE A 260 0.75 23.01 -2.64
C ILE A 260 -0.19 22.02 -3.32
N SER A 261 -1.36 22.50 -3.75
CA SER A 261 -2.33 21.68 -4.49
C SER A 261 -1.82 21.27 -5.86
N VAL A 262 -2.26 20.10 -6.31
CA VAL A 262 -1.88 19.50 -7.60
C VAL A 262 -2.15 20.42 -8.80
N GLU A 263 -3.25 21.17 -8.77
CA GLU A 263 -3.64 22.15 -9.80
C GLU A 263 -2.56 23.20 -10.08
N LYS A 264 -1.71 23.50 -9.10
CA LYS A 264 -0.67 24.52 -9.23
C LYS A 264 0.56 24.02 -9.99
N TYR A 265 0.75 22.70 -10.15
CA TYR A 265 1.98 22.14 -10.74
C TYR A 265 1.77 20.98 -11.73
N ALA A 266 0.58 20.40 -11.83
CA ALA A 266 0.32 19.20 -12.65
C ALA A 266 0.30 19.41 -14.18
N ALA A 267 0.83 20.52 -14.67
CA ALA A 267 0.72 20.90 -16.08
C ALA A 267 1.37 19.85 -17.02
N GLY A 268 0.52 19.03 -17.65
CA GLY A 268 0.88 18.09 -18.71
C GLY A 268 1.58 16.80 -18.24
N THR A 269 1.61 16.50 -16.94
CA THR A 269 2.22 15.28 -16.39
C THR A 269 1.17 14.28 -15.94
N THR A 270 1.42 12.99 -16.16
CA THR A 270 0.62 11.92 -15.54
C THR A 270 0.78 11.97 -14.03
N LEU A 271 -0.34 12.12 -13.31
CA LEU A 271 -0.41 12.10 -11.86
C LEU A 271 -0.61 10.67 -11.35
N LEU A 272 -0.24 10.43 -10.09
CA LEU A 272 -0.62 9.20 -9.40
C LEU A 272 -2.13 9.24 -9.10
N ASN A 273 -2.82 8.10 -9.16
CA ASN A 273 -4.22 8.04 -8.74
C ASN A 273 -4.32 8.47 -7.28
N GLY A 274 -5.26 9.37 -6.96
CA GLY A 274 -5.42 9.96 -5.63
C GLY A 274 -4.38 11.02 -5.23
N GLU A 275 -3.51 11.50 -6.14
CA GLU A 275 -2.59 12.60 -5.82
C GLU A 275 -3.36 13.91 -5.62
N VAL A 276 -3.27 14.49 -4.41
CA VAL A 276 -3.99 15.74 -4.05
C VAL A 276 -3.07 16.95 -4.02
N GLY A 277 -1.78 16.74 -3.77
CA GLY A 277 -0.79 17.82 -3.73
C GLY A 277 0.56 17.37 -3.18
N MET A 278 1.37 18.35 -2.79
CA MET A 278 2.68 18.13 -2.17
C MET A 278 2.86 18.98 -0.93
N VAL A 279 3.70 18.46 -0.01
CA VAL A 279 4.23 19.18 1.14
C VAL A 279 5.72 18.86 1.22
N ASP A 280 6.56 19.89 1.23
CA ASP A 280 8.02 19.75 1.17
C ASP A 280 8.48 18.83 0.03
N GLN A 281 9.18 17.74 0.33
CA GLN A 281 9.70 16.76 -0.63
C GLN A 281 8.81 15.50 -0.72
N PHE A 282 7.53 15.62 -0.36
CA PHE A 282 6.56 14.53 -0.41
C PHE A 282 5.34 14.91 -1.25
N ARG A 283 4.95 14.03 -2.17
CA ARG A 283 3.64 14.03 -2.82
C ARG A 283 2.66 13.25 -1.97
N LEU A 284 1.50 13.83 -1.73
CA LEU A 284 0.44 13.24 -0.93
C LEU A 284 -0.56 12.53 -1.86
N VAL A 285 -0.61 11.22 -1.72
CA VAL A 285 -1.65 10.37 -2.31
C VAL A 285 -2.64 10.01 -1.21
N VAL A 286 -3.90 10.37 -1.42
CA VAL A 286 -4.98 10.08 -0.49
C VAL A 286 -5.60 8.75 -0.87
N VAL A 287 -5.55 7.81 0.06
CA VAL A 287 -6.19 6.50 -0.05
C VAL A 287 -7.46 6.54 0.82
N PRO A 288 -8.67 6.50 0.23
CA PRO A 288 -9.92 6.60 0.99
C PRO A 288 -10.06 5.52 2.06
N GLU A 289 -9.62 4.30 1.75
CA GLU A 289 -9.66 3.15 2.67
C GLU A 289 -8.27 2.87 3.26
N MET A 290 -7.54 3.91 3.67
CA MET A 290 -6.25 3.72 4.32
C MET A 290 -6.45 2.98 5.67
N MET A 291 -5.82 1.81 5.83
CA MET A 291 -5.87 1.08 7.10
C MET A 291 -5.25 1.89 8.23
N LYS A 292 -5.84 1.79 9.42
CA LYS A 292 -5.41 2.49 10.65
C LYS A 292 -5.40 1.52 11.83
N TRP A 293 -4.64 1.86 12.88
CA TRP A 293 -4.76 1.15 14.16
C TRP A 293 -5.81 1.85 15.01
N ALA A 294 -7.07 1.40 14.88
CA ALA A 294 -8.20 1.94 15.63
C ALA A 294 -8.03 1.69 17.13
N GLY A 295 -8.23 2.73 17.95
CA GLY A 295 -8.15 2.65 19.42
C GLY A 295 -6.79 2.20 19.99
N ALA A 296 -5.71 2.35 19.22
CA ALA A 296 -4.37 1.92 19.63
C ALA A 296 -3.56 3.02 20.35
N GLY A 297 -4.07 4.25 20.37
CA GLY A 297 -3.47 5.42 21.01
C GLY A 297 -3.61 5.45 22.52
N ALA A 298 -3.29 6.62 23.09
CA ALA A 298 -3.55 6.92 24.49
C ALA A 298 -5.05 7.05 24.78
N ASP A 299 -5.40 7.21 26.06
CA ASP A 299 -6.77 7.48 26.50
C ASP A 299 -7.30 8.77 25.87
N ALA A 300 -8.43 8.65 25.18
CA ALA A 300 -9.14 9.72 24.50
C ALA A 300 -10.48 10.04 25.18
N SER A 301 -10.78 9.49 26.36
CA SER A 301 -12.04 9.69 27.07
C SER A 301 -12.45 11.15 27.31
N SER A 302 -11.50 12.10 27.24
CA SER A 302 -11.74 13.54 27.33
C SER A 302 -11.67 14.30 26.00
N SER A 303 -11.45 13.63 24.87
CA SER A 303 -11.29 14.25 23.56
C SER A 303 -12.63 14.49 22.88
N ALA A 304 -12.78 15.64 22.23
CA ALA A 304 -13.95 15.96 21.39
C ALA A 304 -13.56 16.37 19.96
N THR A 305 -12.27 16.36 19.64
CA THR A 305 -11.68 17.03 18.48
C THR A 305 -10.88 16.09 17.59
N SER A 306 -10.71 14.84 17.99
CA SER A 306 -9.85 13.86 17.33
C SER A 306 -10.54 12.51 17.18
N TYR A 307 -10.17 11.76 16.15
CA TYR A 307 -10.74 10.44 15.90
C TYR A 307 -10.39 9.45 17.02
N GLU A 308 -11.40 8.72 17.51
CA GLU A 308 -11.26 7.73 18.57
C GLU A 308 -12.11 6.48 18.32
N THR A 309 -11.67 5.36 18.90
CA THR A 309 -12.40 4.10 18.95
C THR A 309 -12.27 3.53 20.36
N ALA A 310 -13.40 3.26 21.02
CA ALA A 310 -13.46 2.72 22.38
C ALA A 310 -12.62 3.54 23.38
N ASP A 311 -12.87 4.86 23.42
CA ASP A 311 -12.24 5.84 24.32
C ASP A 311 -10.72 5.94 24.18
N LYS A 312 -10.16 5.59 23.02
CA LYS A 312 -8.73 5.70 22.71
C LYS A 312 -8.51 6.31 21.34
N TYR A 313 -7.44 7.08 21.20
CA TYR A 313 -7.10 7.72 19.93
C TYR A 313 -6.84 6.68 18.83
N ASP A 314 -7.36 6.96 17.64
CA ASP A 314 -7.01 6.22 16.44
C ASP A 314 -5.63 6.64 15.94
N VAL A 315 -4.78 5.66 15.57
CA VAL A 315 -3.44 5.92 15.05
C VAL A 315 -3.43 5.77 13.54
N PHE A 316 -3.12 6.88 12.85
CA PHE A 316 -3.11 6.96 11.40
C PHE A 316 -1.69 6.84 10.83
N PRO A 317 -1.50 6.02 9.78
CA PRO A 317 -0.22 5.93 9.09
C PRO A 317 -0.06 7.00 8.01
N ILE A 318 1.14 7.57 7.93
CA ILE A 318 1.67 8.27 6.76
C ILE A 318 2.79 7.38 6.22
N LEU A 319 2.49 6.64 5.15
CA LEU A 319 3.39 5.65 4.57
C LEU A 319 4.17 6.27 3.41
N VAL A 320 5.49 6.38 3.55
CA VAL A 320 6.38 6.83 2.48
C VAL A 320 7.10 5.65 1.86
N VAL A 321 6.98 5.52 0.54
CA VAL A 321 7.57 4.39 -0.19
C VAL A 321 8.58 4.91 -1.21
N GLY A 322 9.85 4.51 -1.05
CA GLY A 322 10.88 4.71 -2.05
C GLY A 322 10.76 3.74 -3.22
N ASN A 323 11.27 4.13 -4.40
CA ASN A 323 11.35 3.22 -5.54
C ASN A 323 12.32 2.04 -5.28
N GLU A 324 12.02 0.88 -5.86
CA GLU A 324 12.77 -0.39 -5.70
C GLU A 324 12.89 -0.87 -4.24
N SER A 325 11.95 -0.51 -3.36
CA SER A 325 12.00 -0.88 -1.94
C SER A 325 11.40 -2.26 -1.67
N PHE A 326 10.47 -2.69 -2.52
CA PHE A 326 9.76 -3.96 -2.42
C PHE A 326 9.41 -4.48 -3.82
N THR A 327 9.08 -5.76 -3.91
CA THR A 327 8.51 -6.35 -5.12
C THR A 327 7.34 -7.26 -4.75
N THR A 328 6.28 -7.22 -5.55
CA THR A 328 5.21 -8.21 -5.48
C THR A 328 5.61 -9.43 -6.29
N ILE A 329 5.32 -10.61 -5.75
CA ILE A 329 5.63 -11.88 -6.38
C ILE A 329 4.37 -12.40 -7.07
N GLY A 330 4.40 -12.42 -8.40
CA GLY A 330 3.42 -13.12 -9.21
C GLY A 330 3.87 -14.55 -9.53
N PHE A 331 2.95 -15.38 -10.00
CA PHE A 331 3.29 -16.67 -10.61
C PHE A 331 3.01 -16.59 -12.11
N GLN A 332 4.07 -16.61 -12.92
CA GLN A 332 3.95 -16.49 -14.37
C GLN A 332 4.20 -17.84 -15.01
N THR A 333 3.13 -18.41 -15.59
CA THR A 333 3.19 -19.74 -16.19
C THR A 333 3.58 -19.75 -17.68
N ASP A 334 3.39 -18.65 -18.42
CA ASP A 334 3.63 -18.61 -19.87
C ASP A 334 3.79 -17.22 -20.53
N GLY A 335 4.18 -16.16 -19.80
CA GLY A 335 4.36 -14.82 -20.43
C GLY A 335 3.08 -14.13 -20.95
N LYS A 336 1.97 -14.86 -21.02
CA LYS A 336 0.64 -14.44 -21.56
C LYS A 336 -0.50 -14.63 -20.55
N SER A 337 -0.23 -15.22 -19.39
CA SER A 337 -1.24 -15.52 -18.37
C SER A 337 -1.67 -14.26 -17.63
N VAL A 338 -2.98 -14.06 -17.50
CA VAL A 338 -3.57 -13.03 -16.63
C VAL A 338 -3.33 -13.36 -15.15
N LYS A 339 -3.23 -12.32 -14.28
CA LYS A 339 -2.97 -12.43 -12.83
C LYS A 339 -4.00 -13.31 -12.09
N PHE A 340 -5.25 -13.32 -12.60
CA PHE A 340 -6.38 -14.05 -12.04
C PHE A 340 -6.78 -15.20 -12.97
N ASP A 341 -6.87 -16.42 -12.43
CA ASP A 341 -7.44 -17.58 -13.12
C ASP A 341 -8.90 -17.72 -12.68
N ILE A 342 -9.81 -17.45 -13.61
CA ILE A 342 -11.25 -17.43 -13.40
C ILE A 342 -11.84 -18.65 -14.10
N THR A 343 -12.51 -19.52 -13.35
CA THR A 343 -13.26 -20.65 -13.88
C THR A 343 -14.74 -20.42 -13.67
N HIS A 344 -15.51 -20.52 -14.74
CA HIS A 344 -16.97 -20.47 -14.72
C HIS A 344 -17.52 -21.76 -15.30
N LYS A 345 -18.33 -22.47 -14.52
CA LYS A 345 -19.12 -23.60 -14.99
C LYS A 345 -20.60 -23.34 -14.71
N LYS A 346 -21.38 -23.26 -15.78
CA LYS A 346 -22.83 -23.09 -15.70
C LYS A 346 -23.48 -24.39 -15.20
N PRO A 347 -24.64 -24.29 -14.50
CA PRO A 347 -25.43 -25.46 -14.15
C PRO A 347 -25.75 -26.30 -15.40
N GLY A 348 -25.43 -27.59 -15.38
CA GLY A 348 -25.80 -28.50 -16.44
C GLY A 348 -25.00 -29.81 -16.42
N LYS A 349 -25.00 -30.51 -17.56
CA LYS A 349 -24.41 -31.85 -17.67
C LYS A 349 -22.90 -31.91 -17.33
N GLU A 350 -22.19 -30.79 -17.44
CA GLU A 350 -20.76 -30.70 -17.10
C GLU A 350 -20.47 -30.48 -15.60
N THR A 351 -21.47 -30.05 -14.83
CA THR A 351 -21.43 -29.95 -13.36
C THR A 351 -22.10 -31.14 -12.69
N ALA A 352 -22.87 -31.94 -13.44
CA ALA A 352 -23.52 -33.13 -12.92
C ALA A 352 -22.52 -34.16 -12.38
N ASP A 353 -22.67 -34.52 -11.12
CA ASP A 353 -21.85 -35.54 -10.44
C ASP A 353 -22.71 -36.42 -9.52
N ARG A 354 -22.09 -37.20 -8.62
CA ARG A 354 -22.85 -38.08 -7.72
C ARG A 354 -23.64 -37.31 -6.64
N ASN A 355 -23.20 -36.12 -6.28
CA ASN A 355 -23.80 -35.27 -5.25
C ASN A 355 -24.83 -34.29 -5.85
N ASP A 356 -24.66 -33.89 -7.11
CA ASP A 356 -25.64 -33.19 -7.94
C ASP A 356 -25.89 -33.96 -9.26
N PRO A 357 -26.71 -35.03 -9.25
CA PRO A 357 -26.93 -35.89 -10.41
C PRO A 357 -27.58 -35.20 -11.61
N TYR A 358 -28.23 -34.05 -11.38
CA TYR A 358 -28.96 -33.30 -12.39
C TYR A 358 -28.20 -32.06 -12.87
N GLY A 359 -27.12 -31.68 -12.19
CA GLY A 359 -26.35 -30.47 -12.49
C GLY A 359 -27.17 -29.20 -12.29
N GLU A 360 -28.00 -29.17 -11.24
CA GLU A 360 -28.85 -28.01 -10.91
C GLU A 360 -28.04 -26.84 -10.32
N THR A 361 -26.80 -27.11 -9.92
CA THR A 361 -25.85 -26.11 -9.41
C THR A 361 -24.69 -25.86 -10.38
N GLY A 362 -24.28 -24.60 -10.44
CA GLY A 362 -23.11 -24.11 -11.16
C GLY A 362 -22.25 -23.28 -10.23
N PHE A 363 -21.02 -22.99 -10.65
CA PHE A 363 -20.09 -22.23 -9.82
C PHE A 363 -19.22 -21.29 -10.64
N MET A 364 -18.82 -20.22 -9.98
CA MET A 364 -17.80 -19.31 -10.43
C MET A 364 -16.69 -19.28 -9.38
N SER A 365 -15.45 -19.39 -9.82
CA SER A 365 -14.30 -19.34 -8.92
C SER A 365 -13.21 -18.47 -9.51
N ILE A 366 -12.56 -17.71 -8.64
CA ILE A 366 -11.41 -16.90 -8.97
C ILE A 366 -10.26 -17.29 -8.05
N LYS A 367 -9.08 -17.51 -8.62
CA LYS A 367 -7.85 -17.79 -7.87
C LYS A 367 -6.68 -17.01 -8.43
N TRP A 368 -5.79 -16.58 -7.56
CA TRP A 368 -4.58 -15.85 -7.93
C TRP A 368 -3.44 -16.19 -6.99
N PHE A 369 -2.23 -15.83 -7.40
CA PHE A 369 -1.07 -15.87 -6.53
C PHE A 369 -0.73 -14.45 -6.08
N TYR A 370 -0.45 -14.31 -4.80
CA TYR A 370 0.07 -13.10 -4.21
C TYR A 370 1.26 -13.44 -3.32
N GLY A 371 2.30 -12.63 -3.39
CA GLY A 371 3.43 -12.69 -2.50
C GLY A 371 4.12 -11.34 -2.41
N PHE A 372 4.89 -11.17 -1.36
CA PHE A 372 5.60 -9.94 -1.07
C PHE A 372 7.05 -10.26 -0.75
N MET A 373 7.96 -9.44 -1.26
CA MET A 373 9.37 -9.50 -0.93
C MET A 373 9.90 -8.11 -0.63
N LEU A 374 10.35 -7.94 0.60
CA LEU A 374 11.01 -6.73 1.06
C LEU A 374 12.44 -6.70 0.53
N LEU A 375 12.76 -5.70 -0.29
CA LEU A 375 14.10 -5.56 -0.87
C LEU A 375 14.99 -4.67 0.00
N ARG A 376 14.46 -3.52 0.43
CA ARG A 376 15.17 -2.48 1.18
C ARG A 376 14.23 -1.83 2.21
N PRO A 377 14.14 -2.38 3.44
CA PRO A 377 13.29 -1.81 4.49
C PRO A 377 13.64 -0.35 4.81
N GLU A 378 14.93 0.02 4.72
CA GLU A 378 15.43 1.36 5.02
C GLU A 378 14.88 2.48 4.11
N ARG A 379 14.23 2.09 3.00
CA ARG A 379 13.58 2.99 2.04
C ARG A 379 12.07 3.10 2.21
N ILE A 380 11.50 2.34 3.15
CA ILE A 380 10.09 2.39 3.53
C ILE A 380 10.00 3.05 4.89
N ALA A 381 9.27 4.15 4.94
CA ALA A 381 9.13 4.99 6.12
C ALA A 381 7.65 5.08 6.52
N LEU A 382 7.42 5.16 7.83
CA LEU A 382 6.10 5.26 8.42
C LEU A 382 6.13 6.32 9.52
N ILE A 383 5.30 7.35 9.38
CA ILE A 383 4.95 8.23 10.51
C ILE A 383 3.60 7.80 11.05
N LYS A 384 3.50 7.65 12.37
CA LYS A 384 2.25 7.40 13.09
C LYS A 384 1.83 8.67 13.82
N THR A 385 0.60 9.10 13.61
CA THR A 385 0.05 10.36 14.13
C THR A 385 -1.40 10.18 14.50
N VAL A 386 -1.92 11.03 15.40
CA VAL A 386 -3.37 11.22 15.56
C VAL A 386 -3.91 12.13 14.45
N ALA A 387 -5.23 12.16 14.27
CA ALA A 387 -5.91 13.03 13.31
C ALA A 387 -7.04 13.81 14.00
N ARG A 388 -7.23 15.07 13.59
CA ARG A 388 -8.33 15.94 14.04
C ARG A 388 -9.56 15.77 13.14
N MET A 389 -10.76 15.87 13.74
CA MET A 389 -12.05 15.83 13.03
C MET A 389 -12.34 17.10 12.23
#